data_AF-A0A372JX23-F1
#
_entry.id   AF-A0A372JX23-F1
#
_cell.length_a   1.000
_cell.length_b   1.000
_cell.length_c   1.000
_cell.angle_alpha   90.00
_cell.angle_beta   90.00
_cell.angle_gamma   90.00
#
_symmetry.space_group_name_H-M   'P 1'
#
loop_
_entity.id
_entity.type
_entity.pdbx_description
1 polymer ?
#
loop_
_entity_poly.entity_id
_entity_poly.type
_entity_poly.pdbx_seq_one_letter_code
_entity_poly.pdbx_strand_id
1 'polypeptide(L)'
;MTFIRRGRELGFSIDEIRELLTLAHHPKWPCTGADRMTRAHLDDVEGKIRDLQRMRRALRQVAKCHGGTAEHCELLQALTVPATRSVRHV
;
A
#
# COMPACT_ATOMS: atom_id res chain seq x y z
N MET A 1 22.21 2.72 16.80
CA MET A 1 21.29 3.67 16.13
C MET A 1 19.98 3.00 15.76
N THR A 2 18.96 3.09 16.62
CA THR A 2 17.68 2.39 16.41
C THR A 2 16.60 3.29 15.77
N PHE A 3 16.67 4.61 15.96
CA PHE A 3 15.63 5.55 15.51
C PHE A 3 15.45 5.60 13.99
N ILE A 4 16.54 5.89 13.24
CA ILE A 4 16.50 6.00 11.78
C ILE A 4 16.04 4.68 11.15
N ARG A 5 16.53 3.55 11.67
CA ARG A 5 16.15 2.23 11.17
C ARG A 5 14.64 1.99 11.35
N ARG A 6 14.11 2.27 12.54
CA ARG A 6 12.66 2.17 12.84
C ARG A 6 11.82 3.11 11.97
N GLY A 7 12.27 4.35 11.77
CA GLY A 7 11.58 5.30 10.89
C GLY A 7 11.47 4.78 9.45
N ARG A 8 12.55 4.20 8.92
CA ARG A 8 12.55 3.58 7.58
C ARG A 8 11.69 2.32 7.51
N GLU A 9 11.71 1.48 8.56
CA GLU A 9 10.84 0.30 8.67
C GLU A 9 9.36 0.69 8.65
N LEU A 10 9.01 1.86 9.19
CA LEU A 10 7.65 2.42 9.19
C LEU A 10 7.29 3.16 7.91
N GLY A 11 8.20 3.27 6.94
CA GLY A 11 7.91 3.88 5.64
C GLY A 11 8.08 5.41 5.58
N PHE A 12 8.59 6.06 6.63
CA PHE A 12 8.91 7.48 6.59
C PHE A 12 10.12 7.74 5.68
N SER A 13 10.07 8.85 4.95
CA SER A 13 11.18 9.37 4.16
C SER A 13 12.32 9.85 5.07
N ILE A 14 13.51 10.03 4.49
CA ILE A 14 14.67 10.53 5.25
C ILE A 14 14.42 11.95 5.79
N ASP A 15 13.70 12.79 5.06
CA ASP A 15 13.39 14.16 5.49
C ASP A 15 12.40 14.17 6.66
N GLU A 16 11.34 13.36 6.58
CA GLU A 16 10.42 13.15 7.71
C GLU A 16 11.15 12.60 8.95
N ILE A 17 12.07 11.64 8.77
CA ILE A 17 12.86 11.10 9.88
C ILE A 17 13.74 12.18 10.51
N ARG A 18 14.30 13.12 9.73
CA ARG A 18 15.07 14.25 10.26
C ARG A 18 14.20 15.18 11.09
N GLU A 19 12.98 15.49 10.64
CA GLU A 19 12.03 16.29 11.40
C GLU A 19 11.65 15.62 12.72
N LEU A 20 11.35 14.31 12.69
CA LEU A 20 11.06 13.51 13.88
C LEU A 20 12.26 13.43 14.83
N LEU A 21 13.49 13.35 14.30
CA LEU A 21 14.71 13.40 15.10
C LEU A 21 14.87 14.75 15.79
N THR A 22 14.63 15.87 15.09
CA THR A 22 14.65 17.19 15.72
C THR A 22 13.66 17.27 16.88
N LEU A 23 12.41 16.82 16.65
CA LEU A 23 11.40 16.80 17.71
C LEU A 23 11.82 15.92 18.90
N ALA A 24 12.45 14.78 18.66
CA ALA A 24 12.93 13.88 19.71
C ALA A 24 13.99 14.52 20.62
N HIS A 25 14.78 15.48 20.12
CA HIS A 25 15.74 16.25 20.93
C HIS A 25 15.10 17.42 21.70
N HIS A 26 13.84 17.75 21.41
CA HIS A 26 13.12 18.86 22.03
C HIS A 26 11.79 18.37 22.66
N PRO A 27 11.83 17.60 23.76
CA PRO A 27 10.65 16.93 24.32
C PRO A 27 9.58 17.89 24.88
N LYS A 28 9.87 19.18 25.00
CA LYS A 28 8.92 20.22 25.43
C LYS A 28 8.17 20.85 24.25
N TRP A 29 8.54 20.55 23.01
CA TRP A 29 7.87 21.08 21.83
C TRP A 29 6.56 20.34 21.55
N PRO A 30 5.55 21.01 20.96
CA PRO A 30 4.33 20.35 20.53
C PRO A 30 4.62 19.25 19.50
N CYS A 31 4.02 18.07 19.67
CA CYS A 31 4.18 16.95 18.74
C CYS A 31 3.20 16.97 17.55
N THR A 32 2.49 18.08 17.33
CA THR A 32 1.43 18.20 16.31
C THR A 32 1.93 17.95 14.89
N GLY A 33 3.20 18.29 14.60
CA GLY A 33 3.84 17.94 13.32
C GLY A 33 3.98 16.42 13.15
N ALA A 34 4.52 15.73 14.17
CA ALA A 34 4.67 14.28 14.15
C ALA A 34 3.33 13.53 14.08
N ASP A 35 2.30 14.00 14.79
CA ASP A 35 0.94 13.43 14.70
C ASP A 35 0.38 13.57 13.27
N ARG A 36 0.52 14.74 12.65
CA ARG A 36 0.07 14.97 11.27
C ARG A 36 0.77 14.06 10.26
N MET A 37 2.10 13.96 10.36
CA MET A 37 2.89 13.07 9.51
C MET A 37 2.46 11.61 9.67
N THR A 38 2.27 11.18 10.91
CA THR A 38 1.83 9.81 11.22
C THR A 38 0.46 9.52 10.63
N ARG A 39 -0.51 10.44 10.77
CA ARG A 39 -1.86 10.28 10.21
C ARG A 39 -1.84 10.22 8.69
N ALA A 40 -1.13 11.12 8.04
CA ALA A 40 -1.01 11.12 6.58
C ALA A 40 -0.40 9.80 6.07
N HIS A 41 0.67 9.32 6.72
CA HIS A 41 1.28 8.05 6.33
C HIS A 41 0.37 6.86 6.60
N LEU A 42 -0.39 6.87 7.70
CA LEU A 42 -1.37 5.83 8.00
C LEU A 42 -2.45 5.74 6.92
N ASP A 43 -3.02 6.88 6.51
CA ASP A 43 -4.04 6.95 5.46
C ASP A 43 -3.51 6.38 4.13
N ASP A 44 -2.27 6.72 3.77
CA ASP A 44 -1.60 6.18 2.58
C ASP A 44 -1.41 4.66 2.65
N VAL A 45 -0.98 4.14 3.81
CA VAL A 45 -0.80 2.71 4.05
C VAL A 45 -2.13 1.97 3.97
N GLU A 46 -3.18 2.50 4.60
CA GLU A 46 -4.53 1.93 4.54
C GLU A 46 -5.07 1.91 3.11
N GLY A 47 -4.82 2.97 2.34
CA GLY A 47 -5.12 3.03 0.91
C GLY A 47 -4.44 1.91 0.12
N LYS A 48 -3.12 1.76 0.29
CA LYS A 48 -2.33 0.69 -0.35
C LYS A 48 -2.82 -0.70 0.06
N ILE A 49 -3.15 -0.91 1.33
CA ILE A 49 -3.69 -2.19 1.82
C ILE A 49 -5.00 -2.52 1.10
N ARG A 50 -5.93 -1.56 0.99
CA ARG A 50 -7.21 -1.75 0.30
C ARG A 50 -7.01 -2.16 -1.16
N ASP A 51 -6.07 -1.52 -1.85
CA ASP A 51 -5.77 -1.81 -3.25
C ASP A 51 -5.07 -3.17 -3.42
N LEU A 52 -4.09 -3.48 -2.57
CA LEU A 52 -3.44 -4.79 -2.53
C LEU A 52 -4.43 -5.91 -2.20
N GLN A 53 -5.39 -5.68 -1.30
CA GLN A 53 -6.44 -6.65 -1.02
C GLN A 53 -7.36 -6.86 -2.23
N ARG A 54 -7.67 -5.79 -3.00
CA ARG A 54 -8.45 -5.90 -4.24
C ARG A 54 -7.70 -6.71 -5.29
N MET A 55 -6.43 -6.37 -5.53
CA MET A 55 -5.56 -7.13 -6.44
C MET A 55 -5.44 -8.59 -6.02
N ARG A 56 -5.20 -8.86 -4.73
CA ARG A 56 -5.13 -10.22 -4.19
C ARG A 56 -6.40 -11.02 -4.46
N ARG A 57 -7.59 -10.42 -4.32
CA ARG A 57 -8.87 -11.10 -4.63
C ARG A 57 -8.96 -11.47 -6.10
N ALA A 58 -8.63 -10.55 -7.01
CA ALA A 58 -8.62 -10.81 -8.44
C ALA A 58 -7.61 -11.91 -8.82
N LEU A 59 -6.37 -11.82 -8.30
CA LEU A 59 -5.35 -12.83 -8.54
C LEU A 59 -5.75 -14.21 -8.02
N ARG A 60 -6.39 -14.30 -6.85
CA ARG A 60 -6.92 -15.58 -6.32
C ARG A 60 -7.97 -16.23 -7.22
N GLN A 61 -8.73 -15.46 -7.98
CA GLN A 61 -9.75 -16.01 -8.88
C GLN A 61 -9.12 -16.75 -10.07
N VAL A 62 -7.98 -16.25 -10.56
CA VAL A 62 -7.29 -16.76 -11.76
C VAL A 62 -6.05 -17.62 -11.45
N ALA A 63 -5.61 -17.66 -10.19
CA ALA A 63 -4.48 -18.48 -9.74
C ALA A 63 -4.86 -19.96 -9.53
N LYS A 64 -5.55 -20.56 -10.51
CA LYS A 64 -5.95 -21.97 -10.51
C LYS A 64 -5.31 -22.80 -11.63
N CYS A 65 -4.50 -22.17 -12.48
CA CYS A 65 -3.75 -22.89 -13.50
C CYS A 65 -2.84 -23.95 -12.87
N HIS A 66 -3.02 -25.21 -13.26
CA HIS A 66 -2.25 -26.36 -12.77
C HIS A 66 -1.02 -26.70 -13.66
N GLY A 67 -0.69 -25.83 -14.62
CA GLY A 67 0.26 -26.13 -15.69
C GLY A 67 -0.44 -26.77 -16.89
N GLY A 68 -0.01 -26.42 -18.12
CA GLY A 68 -0.69 -26.81 -19.36
C GLY A 68 -0.36 -25.86 -20.51
N THR A 69 -1.23 -25.77 -21.51
CA THR A 69 -1.07 -24.85 -22.65
C THR A 69 -1.63 -23.46 -22.33
N ALA A 70 -1.10 -22.43 -23.01
CA ALA A 70 -1.58 -21.05 -22.86
C ALA A 70 -3.08 -20.88 -23.20
N GLU A 71 -3.60 -21.73 -24.09
CA GLU A 71 -5.02 -21.79 -24.48
C GLU A 71 -5.96 -22.01 -23.28
N HIS A 72 -5.52 -22.79 -22.29
CA HIS A 72 -6.29 -23.11 -21.08
C HIS A 72 -5.90 -22.25 -19.87
N CYS A 73 -5.09 -21.20 -20.07
CA CYS A 73 -4.63 -20.36 -18.97
C CYS A 73 -5.72 -19.37 -18.54
N GLU A 74 -6.26 -19.57 -17.33
CA GLU A 74 -7.30 -18.71 -16.74
C GLU A 74 -6.87 -17.24 -16.63
N LEU A 75 -5.60 -16.98 -16.36
CA LEU A 75 -5.07 -15.61 -16.35
C LEU A 75 -5.15 -14.97 -17.74
N LEU A 76 -4.71 -15.69 -18.79
CA LEU A 76 -4.75 -15.15 -20.15
C LEU A 76 -6.19 -14.94 -20.62
N GLN A 77 -7.09 -15.88 -20.31
CA GLN A 77 -8.53 -15.73 -20.59
C GLN A 77 -9.14 -14.51 -19.86
N ALA A 78 -8.80 -14.30 -18.58
CA ALA A 78 -9.27 -13.14 -17.82
C ALA A 78 -8.76 -11.79 -18.36
N LEU A 79 -7.58 -11.78 -19.00
CA LEU A 79 -6.99 -10.58 -19.61
C LEU A 79 -7.48 -10.31 -21.04
N THR A 80 -7.92 -11.34 -21.76
CA THR A 80 -8.45 -11.21 -23.14
C THR A 80 -9.93 -10.86 -23.18
N VAL A 81 -10.69 -11.13 -22.11
CA VAL A 81 -12.06 -10.61 -21.97
C VAL A 81 -11.98 -9.11 -21.70
N PRO A 82 -12.51 -8.25 -22.58
CA PRO A 82 -12.54 -6.81 -22.31
C PRO A 82 -13.34 -6.60 -21.03
N ALA A 83 -12.74 -5.92 -20.06
CA ALA A 83 -13.41 -5.56 -18.81
C ALA A 83 -14.63 -4.69 -19.16
N THR A 84 -15.80 -5.32 -19.28
CA THR A 84 -17.05 -4.60 -19.50
C THR A 84 -17.30 -3.79 -18.25
N ARG A 85 -16.96 -2.50 -18.36
CA ARG A 85 -17.08 -1.48 -17.34
C ARG A 85 -18.52 -1.48 -16.83
N SER A 86 -18.72 -1.97 -15.62
CA SER A 86 -19.98 -1.88 -14.88
C SER A 86 -20.32 -0.40 -14.67
N VAL A 87 -21.11 0.15 -15.59
CA VAL A 87 -21.83 1.42 -15.37
C VAL A 87 -23.01 1.07 -14.49
N ARG A 88 -22.93 1.38 -13.20
CA ARG A 88 -24.12 1.49 -12.35
C ARG A 88 -24.85 2.76 -12.76
N HIS A 89 -25.84 2.62 -13.63
CA HIS A 89 -27.01 3.49 -13.61
C HIS A 89 -27.94 2.96 -12.51
N VAL A 90 -28.15 3.77 -11.47
CA VAL A 90 -29.44 4.31 -10.99
C VAL A 90 -29.10 5.36 -9.95
#